data_AF-A0A959MDI7-F1
#
_entry.id   AF-A0A959MDI7-F1
#
_cell.length_a   1.000
_cell.length_b   1.000
_cell.length_c   1.000
_cell.angle_alpha   90.00
_cell.angle_beta   90.00
_cell.angle_gamma   90.00
#
_symmetry.space_group_name_H-M   'P 1'
#
loop_
_entity.id
_entity.type
_entity.pdbx_description
1 polymer ?
#
loop_
_entity_poly.entity_id
_entity_poly.type
_entity_poly.pdbx_seq_one_letter_code
_entity_poly.pdbx_strand_id
1 'polypeptide(L)'
;MDSIRSILLVVVISLCTAGCGIPGCEDTPERKVDYGEGEGLEVTSITYGIYQLFTASGYRAEIGPEVEKPYFEMPARGLKVNGSPVFFIEFPTNQEADAFVAKISPDGTSIGDKKVNEGKTPHFFQKSKAVGLYLGDKESTLEILTTVLGTQVAGGSSPGEGLTVE
;
A
#
# COMPACT_ATOMS: atom_id res chain seq x y z
N MET A 1 -4.97 -64.53 -26.71
CA MET A 1 -5.35 -63.89 -27.99
C MET A 1 -5.51 -62.39 -27.72
N ASP A 2 -4.48 -61.73 -27.20
CA ASP A 2 -3.25 -61.27 -27.88
C ASP A 2 -3.51 -60.01 -28.71
N SER A 3 -3.08 -58.84 -28.23
CA SER A 3 -1.91 -58.18 -28.83
C SER A 3 -1.48 -56.97 -28.01
N ILE A 4 -0.33 -57.13 -27.34
CA ILE A 4 0.50 -56.09 -26.76
C ILE A 4 1.43 -55.57 -27.87
N ARG A 5 1.55 -54.25 -28.00
CA ARG A 5 2.71 -53.55 -28.61
C ARG A 5 2.88 -52.25 -27.83
N SER A 6 3.67 -52.17 -26.76
CA SER A 6 5.14 -52.10 -26.74
C SER A 6 5.71 -51.36 -27.95
N ILE A 7 6.18 -50.13 -27.74
CA ILE A 7 7.56 -49.69 -28.06
C ILE A 7 7.80 -48.35 -27.35
N LEU A 8 8.73 -48.43 -26.39
CA LEU A 8 9.47 -47.37 -25.75
C LEU A 8 10.37 -46.67 -26.79
N LEU A 9 10.38 -45.34 -26.86
CA LEU A 9 11.51 -44.61 -27.44
C LEU A 9 11.82 -43.37 -26.59
N VAL A 10 12.94 -43.45 -25.87
CA VAL A 10 13.60 -42.39 -25.12
C VAL A 10 14.76 -41.89 -25.97
N VAL A 11 14.76 -40.62 -26.41
CA VAL A 11 15.95 -39.86 -26.89
C VAL A 11 15.60 -38.35 -26.74
N VAL A 12 16.00 -37.62 -25.69
CA VAL A 12 17.33 -37.01 -25.39
C VAL A 12 17.51 -35.60 -26.00
N ILE A 13 17.66 -34.62 -25.10
CA ILE A 13 18.43 -33.36 -25.16
C ILE A 13 18.01 -32.29 -26.19
N SER A 14 17.48 -31.17 -25.68
CA SER A 14 17.68 -29.85 -26.31
C SER A 14 18.41 -28.92 -25.35
N LEU A 15 19.71 -28.76 -25.62
CA LEU A 15 20.54 -27.65 -25.18
C LEU A 15 19.90 -26.34 -25.66
N CYS A 16 19.58 -25.43 -24.74
CA CYS A 16 19.47 -24.01 -25.07
C CYS A 16 20.71 -23.30 -24.52
N THR A 17 21.39 -22.68 -25.46
CA THR A 17 22.70 -22.04 -25.43
C THR A 17 22.73 -20.79 -24.57
N ALA A 18 23.90 -20.55 -23.98
CA ALA A 18 24.29 -19.28 -23.38
C ALA A 18 24.34 -18.15 -24.43
N GLY A 19 24.04 -16.91 -23.99
CA GLY A 19 24.74 -15.72 -24.49
C GLY A 19 23.90 -14.63 -25.19
N CYS A 20 23.35 -13.70 -24.40
CA CYS A 20 23.34 -12.25 -24.64
C CYS A 20 22.86 -11.62 -23.32
N GLY A 21 23.70 -11.01 -22.49
CA GLY A 21 24.48 -9.83 -22.81
C GLY A 21 23.66 -8.57 -22.54
N ILE A 22 23.10 -8.42 -21.33
CA ILE A 22 22.48 -7.16 -20.88
C ILE A 22 23.41 -6.57 -19.82
N PRO A 23 24.00 -5.38 -20.04
CA PRO A 23 24.78 -4.70 -19.02
C PRO A 23 23.84 -4.16 -17.95
N GLY A 24 24.02 -4.68 -16.73
CA GLY A 24 23.60 -4.13 -15.44
C GLY A 24 22.43 -3.14 -15.46
N CYS A 25 21.20 -3.66 -15.33
CA CYS A 25 20.28 -3.02 -14.41
C CYS A 25 20.90 -3.21 -13.02
N GLU A 26 21.58 -2.18 -12.52
CA GLU A 26 22.03 -2.15 -11.14
C GLU A 26 20.78 -2.22 -10.26
N ASP A 27 20.51 -3.43 -9.75
CA ASP A 27 19.59 -3.69 -8.66
C ASP A 27 20.00 -2.79 -7.50
N THR A 28 19.43 -1.58 -7.44
CA THR A 28 19.37 -0.84 -6.20
C THR A 28 18.58 -1.74 -5.28
N PRO A 29 19.15 -2.22 -4.16
CA PRO A 29 18.38 -3.04 -3.24
C PRO A 29 17.24 -2.16 -2.74
N GLU A 30 16.02 -2.39 -3.28
CA GLU A 30 14.81 -1.92 -2.63
C GLU A 30 14.93 -2.40 -1.20
N ARG A 31 15.05 -1.45 -0.27
CA ARG A 31 15.03 -1.74 1.15
C ARG A 31 13.71 -2.45 1.40
N LYS A 32 13.74 -3.78 1.43
CA LYS A 32 12.61 -4.59 1.85
C LYS A 32 12.32 -4.13 3.26
N VAL A 33 11.27 -3.33 3.40
CA VAL A 33 10.68 -3.10 4.72
C VAL A 33 10.29 -4.49 5.18
N ASP A 34 10.87 -4.93 6.28
CA ASP A 34 10.58 -6.23 6.88
C ASP A 34 9.12 -6.20 7.36
N TYR A 35 8.22 -6.60 6.46
CA TYR A 35 6.82 -6.80 6.76
C TYR A 35 6.74 -8.14 7.50
N GLY A 36 7.03 -8.17 8.80
CA GLY A 36 6.98 -9.40 9.60
C GLY A 36 5.65 -10.16 9.41
N GLU A 37 5.64 -11.45 9.77
CA GLU A 37 4.42 -12.26 9.86
C GLU A 37 3.46 -11.63 10.87
N GLY A 38 2.59 -10.73 10.38
CA GLY A 38 1.62 -10.03 11.21
C GLY A 38 0.45 -10.95 11.53
N GLU A 39 0.06 -10.99 12.79
CA GLU A 39 -1.22 -11.56 13.20
C GLU A 39 -2.34 -10.90 12.38
N GLY A 40 -3.26 -11.74 11.89
CA GLY A 40 -4.28 -11.35 10.92
C GLY A 40 -5.08 -10.13 11.36
N LEU A 41 -5.60 -9.38 10.39
CA LEU A 41 -6.43 -8.21 10.66
C LEU A 41 -7.76 -8.65 11.29
N GLU A 42 -8.12 -8.06 12.43
CA GLU A 42 -9.36 -8.38 13.13
C GLU A 42 -10.56 -8.11 12.21
N VAL A 43 -11.44 -9.09 12.02
CA VAL A 43 -12.58 -8.99 11.07
C VAL A 43 -13.61 -7.91 11.46
N THR A 44 -13.59 -7.46 12.71
CA THR A 44 -14.45 -6.40 13.25
C THR A 44 -13.86 -4.99 13.06
N SER A 45 -12.57 -4.89 12.72
CA SER A 45 -11.86 -3.62 12.52
C SER A 45 -12.41 -2.86 11.31
N ILE A 46 -12.49 -1.54 11.41
CA ILE A 46 -12.79 -0.68 10.25
C ILE A 46 -11.72 -0.81 9.17
N THR A 47 -10.46 -1.03 9.55
CA THR A 47 -9.37 -1.28 8.59
C THR A 47 -9.64 -2.55 7.78
N TYR A 48 -10.25 -3.59 8.38
CA TYR A 48 -10.68 -4.79 7.63
C TYR A 48 -11.79 -4.43 6.63
N GLY A 49 -12.77 -3.64 7.05
CA GLY A 49 -13.79 -3.10 6.13
C GLY A 49 -13.19 -2.32 4.96
N ILE A 50 -12.19 -1.46 5.21
CA ILE A 50 -11.47 -0.71 4.17
C ILE A 50 -10.70 -1.65 3.23
N TYR A 51 -10.02 -2.66 3.76
CA TYR A 51 -9.39 -3.70 2.95
C TYR A 51 -10.41 -4.35 2.01
N GLN A 52 -11.60 -4.69 2.52
CA GLN A 52 -12.68 -5.26 1.70
C GLN A 52 -13.20 -4.27 0.64
N LEU A 53 -13.21 -2.96 0.91
CA LEU A 53 -13.60 -1.98 -0.10
C LEU A 53 -12.60 -1.93 -1.26
N PHE A 54 -11.30 -2.03 -0.99
CA PHE A 54 -10.30 -2.11 -2.07
C PHE A 54 -10.51 -3.36 -2.92
N THR A 55 -10.64 -4.54 -2.29
CA THR A 55 -10.77 -5.81 -3.02
C THR A 55 -12.09 -5.89 -3.79
N ALA A 56 -13.21 -5.45 -3.19
CA ALA A 56 -14.51 -5.40 -3.85
C ALA A 56 -14.54 -4.41 -5.03
N SER A 57 -13.70 -3.37 -5.00
CA SER A 57 -13.53 -2.43 -6.11
C SER A 57 -12.57 -2.94 -7.20
N GLY A 58 -12.08 -4.18 -7.09
CA GLY A 58 -11.16 -4.80 -8.05
C GLY A 58 -9.70 -4.37 -7.89
N TYR A 59 -9.36 -3.62 -6.82
CA TYR A 59 -7.98 -3.23 -6.55
C TYR A 59 -7.24 -4.31 -5.76
N ARG A 60 -5.96 -4.52 -6.09
CA ARG A 60 -5.08 -5.39 -5.31
C ARG A 60 -4.80 -4.74 -3.96
N ALA A 61 -5.18 -5.41 -2.88
CA ALA A 61 -4.82 -5.05 -1.52
C ALA A 61 -4.26 -6.27 -0.77
N GLU A 62 -3.23 -6.06 0.03
CA GLU A 62 -2.65 -7.09 0.90
C GLU A 62 -2.54 -6.54 2.32
N ILE A 63 -2.91 -7.35 3.31
CA ILE A 63 -2.77 -7.00 4.72
C ILE A 63 -1.29 -7.14 5.11
N GLY A 64 -0.74 -6.08 5.68
CA GLY A 64 0.58 -6.06 6.29
C GLY A 64 0.52 -6.08 7.83
N PRO A 65 1.70 -6.05 8.47
CA PRO A 65 1.79 -6.01 9.93
C PRO A 65 1.37 -4.65 10.48
N GLU A 66 1.26 -4.59 11.81
CA GLU A 66 1.26 -3.32 12.53
C GLU A 66 2.68 -2.76 12.56
N VAL A 67 2.77 -1.44 12.43
CA VAL A 67 4.02 -0.71 12.47
C VAL A 67 3.92 0.44 13.45
N GLU A 68 4.96 0.62 14.25
CA GLU A 68 5.14 1.83 15.04
C GLU A 68 5.84 2.89 14.19
N LYS A 69 5.37 4.12 14.28
CA LYS A 69 5.99 5.29 13.63
C LYS A 69 6.23 6.36 14.68
N PRO A 70 7.37 7.07 14.64
CA PRO A 70 7.72 8.06 15.65
C PRO A 70 6.75 9.26 15.70
N TYR A 71 6.01 9.51 14.61
CA TYR A 71 5.01 10.57 14.48
C TYR A 71 3.58 10.11 14.81
N PHE A 72 3.35 8.82 15.02
CA PHE A 72 2.06 8.30 15.50
C PHE A 72 2.13 8.01 17.00
N GLU A 73 0.99 8.19 17.68
CA GLU A 73 0.86 7.85 19.11
C GLU A 73 0.38 6.41 19.32
N MET A 74 -0.13 5.80 18.26
CA MET A 74 -0.68 4.44 18.23
C MET A 74 -0.06 3.67 17.07
N PRO A 75 0.02 2.32 17.15
CA PRO A 75 0.44 1.52 16.02
C PRO A 75 -0.50 1.74 14.82
N ALA A 76 0.08 1.71 13.62
CA ALA A 76 -0.67 1.77 12.38
C ALA A 76 -0.66 0.40 11.70
N ARG A 77 -1.78 -0.02 11.14
CA ARG A 77 -1.86 -1.22 10.32
C ARG A 77 -1.43 -0.90 8.88
N GLY A 78 -0.44 -1.64 8.37
CA GLY A 78 -0.05 -1.54 6.96
C GLY A 78 -1.02 -2.27 6.04
N LEU A 79 -1.43 -1.65 4.94
CA LEU A 79 -2.02 -2.29 3.76
C LEU A 79 -1.15 -1.99 2.54
N LYS A 80 -0.87 -2.98 1.69
CA LYS A 80 -0.24 -2.74 0.38
C LYS A 80 -1.34 -2.60 -0.67
N VAL A 81 -1.61 -1.37 -1.10
CA VAL A 81 -2.57 -1.06 -2.15
C VAL A 81 -1.82 -0.94 -3.47
N ASN A 82 -2.09 -1.85 -4.40
CA ASN A 82 -1.39 -1.96 -5.69
C ASN A 82 0.15 -1.93 -5.55
N GLY A 83 0.65 -2.64 -4.54
CA GLY A 83 2.07 -2.72 -4.19
C GLY A 83 2.63 -1.53 -3.39
N SER A 84 1.86 -0.46 -3.20
CA SER A 84 2.26 0.72 -2.42
C SER A 84 1.82 0.60 -0.96
N PRO A 85 2.69 0.85 0.03
CA PRO A 85 2.32 0.77 1.43
C PRO A 85 1.47 1.97 1.86
N VAL A 86 0.38 1.70 2.56
CA VAL A 86 -0.53 2.69 3.15
C VAL A 86 -0.76 2.29 4.61
N PHE A 87 -0.61 3.23 5.52
CA PHE A 87 -0.69 2.98 6.96
C PHE A 87 -2.00 3.52 7.53
N PHE A 88 -2.77 2.67 8.20
CA PHE A 88 -4.07 3.03 8.76
C PHE A 88 -4.02 3.02 10.29
N ILE A 89 -4.42 4.12 10.91
CA ILE A 89 -4.69 4.19 12.34
C ILE A 89 -6.19 4.12 12.51
N GLU A 90 -6.66 3.17 13.33
CA GLU A 90 -8.05 3.09 13.73
C GLU A 90 -8.24 3.71 15.12
N PHE A 91 -9.15 4.67 15.20
CA PHE A 91 -9.53 5.32 16.44
C PHE A 91 -10.76 4.63 17.06
N PRO A 92 -10.97 4.75 18.38
CA PRO A 92 -12.18 4.26 19.04
C PRO A 92 -13.45 4.91 18.49
N THR A 93 -13.39 6.21 18.16
CA THR A 93 -14.54 7.00 17.71
C THR A 93 -14.20 7.90 16.50
N ASN A 94 -15.22 8.33 15.76
CA ASN A 94 -15.03 9.31 14.67
C ASN A 94 -14.51 10.64 15.22
N GLN A 95 -14.97 11.07 16.41
CA GLN A 95 -14.54 12.32 17.04
C GLN A 95 -13.04 12.32 17.36
N GLU A 96 -12.49 11.19 17.77
CA GLU A 96 -11.04 11.06 18.01
C GLU A 96 -10.24 11.07 16.70
N ALA A 97 -10.76 10.46 15.63
CA ALA A 97 -10.15 10.56 14.31
C ALA A 97 -10.16 12.01 13.79
N ASP A 98 -11.28 12.73 13.96
CA ASP A 98 -11.39 14.15 13.59
C ASP A 98 -10.41 15.02 14.39
N ALA A 99 -10.30 14.76 15.70
CA ALA A 99 -9.35 15.44 16.56
C ALA A 99 -7.89 15.15 16.20
N PHE A 100 -7.60 13.95 15.69
CA PHE A 100 -6.28 13.63 15.15
C PHE A 100 -6.01 14.35 13.83
N VAL A 101 -6.94 14.32 12.88
CA VAL A 101 -6.81 15.01 11.58
C VAL A 101 -6.60 16.51 11.78
N ALA A 102 -7.27 17.12 12.75
CA ALA A 102 -7.10 18.54 13.09
C ALA A 102 -5.67 18.91 13.56
N LYS A 103 -4.85 17.94 13.96
CA LYS A 103 -3.44 18.15 14.33
C LYS A 103 -2.51 18.10 13.12
N ILE A 104 -2.97 17.61 11.97
CA ILE A 104 -2.14 17.44 10.77
C ILE A 104 -2.00 18.80 10.09
N SER A 105 -0.77 19.20 9.75
CA SER A 105 -0.57 20.41 8.97
C SER A 105 -1.20 20.28 7.58
N PRO A 106 -1.64 21.39 6.95
CA PRO A 106 -2.29 21.31 5.63
C PRO A 106 -1.48 20.56 4.56
N ASP A 107 -0.16 20.68 4.60
CA ASP A 107 0.80 20.00 3.71
C ASP A 107 1.15 18.57 4.16
N GLY A 108 0.60 18.09 5.28
CA GLY A 108 0.84 16.77 5.86
C GLY A 108 2.23 16.57 6.47
N THR A 109 3.10 17.59 6.50
CA THR A 109 4.49 17.42 6.94
C THR A 109 4.66 17.35 8.46
N SER A 110 3.60 17.62 9.22
CA SER A 110 3.59 17.50 10.68
C SER A 110 2.25 17.01 11.24
N ILE A 111 2.31 16.38 12.41
CA ILE A 111 1.17 15.97 13.23
C ILE A 111 1.41 16.52 14.63
N GLY A 112 0.72 17.61 14.98
CA GLY A 112 1.05 18.41 16.15
C GLY A 112 2.49 18.91 16.07
N ASP A 113 3.29 18.61 17.10
CA ASP A 113 4.71 19.00 17.15
C ASP A 113 5.66 17.99 16.47
N LYS A 114 5.13 16.87 15.94
CA LYS A 114 5.94 15.79 15.35
C LYS A 114 6.05 15.95 13.84
N LYS A 115 7.26 15.85 13.30
CA LYS A 115 7.50 15.91 11.84
C LYS A 115 7.35 14.55 11.17
N VAL A 116 6.72 14.53 10.01
CA VAL A 116 6.64 13.39 9.10
C VAL A 116 7.86 13.44 8.15
N ASN A 117 9.05 13.15 8.69
CA ASN A 117 10.32 13.25 7.96
C ASN A 117 10.71 11.92 7.29
N GLU A 118 10.08 11.56 6.17
CA GLU A 118 10.36 10.30 5.45
C GLU A 118 10.92 10.54 4.02
N GLY A 119 11.20 11.80 3.66
CA GLY A 119 11.73 12.16 2.33
C GLY A 119 10.78 11.89 1.16
N LYS A 120 9.51 11.64 1.47
CA LYS A 120 8.42 11.39 0.52
C LYS A 120 7.24 12.30 0.85
N THR A 121 6.43 12.61 -0.15
CA THR A 121 5.22 13.41 0.01
C THR A 121 4.18 12.66 0.84
N PRO A 122 3.69 13.23 1.95
CA PRO A 122 2.61 12.65 2.73
C PRO A 122 1.24 12.97 2.12
N HIS A 123 0.36 11.98 2.13
CA HIS A 123 -1.05 12.10 1.73
C HIS A 123 -1.93 11.43 2.78
N PHE A 124 -2.76 12.22 3.45
CA PHE A 124 -3.67 11.77 4.48
C PHE A 124 -5.10 11.67 3.96
N PHE A 125 -5.77 10.57 4.29
CA PHE A 125 -7.16 10.30 3.97
C PHE A 125 -7.90 9.93 5.24
N GLN A 126 -9.19 10.24 5.31
CA GLN A 126 -10.04 9.84 6.44
C GLN A 126 -11.26 9.09 5.93
N LYS A 127 -11.54 7.93 6.54
CA LYS A 127 -12.76 7.17 6.32
C LYS A 127 -13.33 6.73 7.68
N SER A 128 -14.41 7.39 8.10
CA SER A 128 -14.98 7.19 9.44
C SER A 128 -13.91 7.40 10.53
N LYS A 129 -13.78 6.47 11.47
CA LYS A 129 -12.79 6.49 12.55
C LYS A 129 -11.41 5.98 12.16
N ALA A 130 -11.12 5.82 10.87
CA ALA A 130 -9.80 5.40 10.39
C ALA A 130 -9.13 6.53 9.58
N VAL A 131 -7.84 6.74 9.84
CA VAL A 131 -6.99 7.71 9.12
C VAL A 131 -5.89 6.96 8.39
N GLY A 132 -5.82 7.12 7.08
CA GLY A 132 -4.83 6.51 6.20
C GLY A 132 -3.72 7.49 5.84
N LEU A 133 -2.46 7.04 5.88
CA LEU A 133 -1.28 7.75 5.41
C LEU A 133 -0.62 6.98 4.27
N TYR A 134 -0.52 7.62 3.11
CA TYR A 134 0.35 7.21 2.03
C TYR A 134 1.57 8.13 1.93
N LEU A 135 2.76 7.55 1.77
CA LEU A 135 4.03 8.27 1.60
C LEU A 135 4.58 7.99 0.20
N GLY A 136 4.38 8.93 -0.72
CA GLY A 136 4.87 8.86 -2.10
C GLY A 136 3.90 9.50 -3.11
N ASP A 137 4.31 9.52 -4.38
CA ASP A 137 3.64 10.31 -5.42
C ASP A 137 3.10 9.44 -6.58
N LYS A 138 2.93 8.12 -6.36
CA LYS A 138 2.44 7.23 -7.43
C LYS A 138 0.97 7.56 -7.71
N GLU A 139 0.72 8.25 -8.82
CA GLU A 139 -0.60 8.73 -9.24
C GLU A 139 -1.67 7.62 -9.21
N SER A 140 -1.37 6.45 -9.77
CA SER A 140 -2.30 5.32 -9.74
C SER A 140 -2.71 4.89 -8.32
N THR A 141 -1.84 5.05 -7.33
CA THR A 141 -2.16 4.74 -5.93
C THR A 141 -3.04 5.84 -5.36
N LEU A 142 -2.72 7.11 -5.62
CA LEU A 142 -3.51 8.25 -5.15
C LEU A 142 -4.94 8.21 -5.72
N GLU A 143 -5.11 7.88 -7.00
CA GLU A 143 -6.44 7.72 -7.62
C GLU A 143 -7.27 6.62 -6.94
N ILE A 144 -6.64 5.48 -6.65
CA ILE A 144 -7.28 4.35 -5.95
C ILE A 144 -7.71 4.79 -4.54
N LEU A 145 -6.82 5.47 -3.81
CA LEU A 145 -7.09 5.96 -2.45
C LEU A 145 -8.22 6.98 -2.46
N THR A 146 -8.19 7.95 -3.38
CA THR A 146 -9.25 8.95 -3.53
C THR A 146 -10.60 8.30 -3.88
N THR A 147 -10.60 7.29 -4.74
CA THR A 147 -11.82 6.57 -5.13
C THR A 147 -12.46 5.82 -3.96
N VAL A 148 -11.65 5.14 -3.14
CA VAL A 148 -12.16 4.26 -2.07
C VAL A 148 -12.39 5.02 -0.76
N LEU A 149 -11.43 5.87 -0.38
CA LEU A 149 -11.42 6.57 0.90
C LEU A 149 -12.13 7.93 0.80
N GLY A 150 -12.16 8.54 -0.38
CA GLY A 150 -12.65 9.90 -0.59
C GLY A 150 -11.50 10.91 -0.70
N THR A 151 -11.83 12.20 -0.71
CA THR A 151 -10.84 13.27 -0.87
C THR A 151 -9.77 13.24 0.21
N GLN A 152 -8.53 13.56 -0.19
CA GLN A 152 -7.43 13.79 0.73
C GLN A 152 -7.77 14.90 1.73
N VAL A 153 -7.43 14.71 3.01
CA VAL A 153 -7.70 15.68 4.10
C VAL A 153 -6.52 16.59 4.40
N ALA A 154 -5.29 16.15 4.10
CA ALA A 154 -4.05 16.91 4.24
C ALA A 154 -2.93 16.24 3.43
N GLY A 155 -1.92 16.99 3.00
CA GLY A 155 -0.77 16.44 2.27
C GLY A 155 -0.32 17.27 1.07
N GLY A 156 0.55 16.67 0.24
CA GLY A 156 0.94 17.26 -1.04
C GLY A 156 -0.19 17.25 -2.07
N SER A 157 0.08 17.78 -3.27
CA SER A 157 -0.92 17.97 -4.32
C SER A 157 -1.74 16.69 -4.59
N SER A 158 -3.06 16.78 -4.43
CA SER A 158 -3.98 15.69 -4.79
C SER A 158 -4.12 15.58 -6.31
N PRO A 159 -4.27 14.36 -6.90
CA PRO A 159 -4.64 14.25 -8.31
C PRO A 159 -6.01 14.88 -8.53
N GLY A 160 -6.04 16.11 -9.04
CA GLY A 160 -7.27 16.85 -9.32
C GLY A 160 -7.26 18.33 -8.92
N GLU A 161 -6.33 18.79 -8.08
CA GLU A 161 -6.25 20.22 -7.68
C GLU A 161 -5.52 21.12 -8.70
N GLY A 162 -5.12 20.58 -9.86
CA GLY A 162 -4.37 21.30 -10.89
C GLY A 162 -5.18 21.79 -12.10
N LEU A 163 -6.49 21.57 -12.17
CA LEU A 163 -7.29 22.00 -13.32
C LEU A 163 -8.03 23.32 -13.04
N THR A 164 -7.29 24.43 -13.02
CA THR A 164 -7.90 25.74 -13.28
C THR A 164 -8.30 25.78 -14.74
N VAL A 165 -9.60 25.70 -15.02
CA VAL A 165 -10.16 26.11 -16.31
C VAL A 165 -10.04 27.63 -16.38
N GLU A 166 -9.08 28.11 -17.18
CA GLU A 166 -9.09 29.48 -17.69
C GLU A 166 -9.99 29.59 -18.94
#